data_AF-A0A4S0K832-F1
#
_entry.id   AF-A0A4S0K832-F1
#
_cell.length_a   1.000
_cell.length_b   1.000
_cell.length_c   1.000
_cell.angle_alpha   90.00
_cell.angle_beta   90.00
_cell.angle_gamma   90.00
#
_symmetry.space_group_name_H-M   'P 1'
#
loop_
_entity.id
_entity.type
_entity.pdbx_description
1 polymer ?
#
loop_
_entity_poly.entity_id
_entity_poly.type
_entity_poly.pdbx_seq_one_letter_code
_entity_poly.pdbx_strand_id
1 'polypeptide(L)'
;MRVSEYAEYDATGLASLVHSGEVTPLELTRLAREAHDKVNPHINAVVEFYEDAETVAGANGGIFHGVPFLRKDAGETEAGRLQEQGSRLFQGCRAEIDSYFFQSARKSGLRTIGRTATPELG
;
A
#
# COMPACT_ATOMS: atom_id res chain seq x y z
N MET A 1 -8.85 17.36 1.90
CA MET A 1 -7.69 17.39 0.98
C MET A 1 -8.12 16.84 -0.37
N ARG A 2 -7.60 17.39 -1.47
CA ARG A 2 -7.77 16.88 -2.86
C ARG A 2 -6.59 16.01 -3.26
N VAL A 3 -6.75 15.16 -4.28
CA VAL A 3 -5.65 14.32 -4.81
C VAL A 3 -4.41 15.14 -5.20
N SER A 4 -4.59 16.33 -5.76
CA SER A 4 -3.47 17.21 -6.12
C SER A 4 -2.68 17.71 -4.90
N GLU A 5 -3.34 17.92 -3.76
CA GLU A 5 -2.66 18.32 -2.51
C GLU A 5 -2.00 17.11 -1.86
N TYR A 6 -2.68 15.96 -1.87
CA TYR A 6 -2.16 14.67 -1.40
C TYR A 6 -0.82 14.32 -2.07
N ALA A 7 -0.73 14.53 -3.38
CA ALA A 7 0.47 14.22 -4.16
C ALA A 7 1.68 15.12 -3.85
N GLU A 8 1.49 16.27 -3.19
CA GLU A 8 2.58 17.18 -2.81
C GLU A 8 3.24 16.79 -1.47
N TYR A 9 2.64 15.86 -0.72
CA TYR A 9 3.21 15.37 0.54
C TYR A 9 3.98 14.07 0.32
N ASP A 10 5.15 13.97 0.96
CA ASP A 10 5.81 12.69 1.15
C ASP A 10 5.19 11.90 2.33
N ALA A 11 5.69 10.69 2.57
CA ALA A 11 5.20 9.83 3.65
C ALA A 11 5.31 10.48 5.04
N THR A 12 6.36 11.27 5.29
CA THR A 12 6.53 11.95 6.59
C THR A 12 5.54 13.10 6.76
N GLY A 13 5.31 13.87 5.69
CA GLY A 13 4.31 14.93 5.68
C GLY A 13 2.89 14.40 5.88
N LEU A 14 2.53 13.33 5.17
CA LEU A 14 1.24 12.65 5.37
C LEU A 14 1.09 12.13 6.80
N ALA A 15 2.14 11.52 7.37
CA ALA A 15 2.13 11.06 8.75
C ALA A 15 1.95 12.23 9.75
N SER A 16 2.58 13.39 9.50
CA SER A 16 2.40 14.59 10.32
C SER A 16 0.97 15.12 10.30
N LEU A 17 0.30 15.11 9.14
CA LEU A 17 -1.11 15.50 9.02
C LEU A 17 -2.03 14.54 9.77
N VAL A 18 -1.74 13.25 9.74
CA VAL A 18 -2.48 12.25 10.53
C VAL A 18 -2.25 12.47 12.02
N HIS A 19 -1.01 12.69 12.44
CA HIS A 19 -0.67 12.87 13.85
C HIS A 19 -1.27 14.13 14.46
N SER A 20 -1.37 15.22 13.68
CA SER A 20 -2.02 16.46 14.09
C SER A 20 -3.55 16.41 14.02
N GLY A 21 -4.12 15.36 13.42
CA GLY A 21 -5.57 15.20 13.25
C GLY A 21 -6.17 16.03 12.12
N GLU A 22 -5.35 16.62 11.25
CA GLU A 22 -5.81 17.36 10.06
C GLU A 22 -6.46 16.44 9.01
N VAL A 23 -6.01 15.18 8.96
CA VAL A 23 -6.59 14.11 8.14
C VAL A 23 -6.58 12.79 8.90
N THR A 24 -7.43 11.86 8.50
CA THR A 24 -7.48 10.49 9.03
C THR A 24 -6.74 9.51 8.11
N PRO A 25 -6.24 8.37 8.63
CA PRO A 25 -5.69 7.29 7.80
C PRO A 25 -6.65 6.81 6.71
N LEU A 26 -7.95 6.82 7.02
CA LEU A 26 -9.00 6.40 6.11
C LEU A 26 -9.19 7.38 4.95
N GLU A 27 -9.13 8.68 5.22
CA GLU A 27 -9.14 9.72 4.17
C GLU A 27 -7.93 9.58 3.25
N LEU A 28 -6.73 9.34 3.79
CA LEU A 28 -5.55 9.09 2.96
C LEU A 28 -5.69 7.84 2.08
N THR A 29 -6.24 6.75 2.63
CA THR A 29 -6.50 5.51 1.87
C THR A 29 -7.46 5.76 0.71
N ARG A 30 -8.53 6.54 0.94
CA ARG A 30 -9.50 6.92 -0.10
C ARG A 30 -8.89 7.82 -1.17
N LEU A 31 -8.05 8.78 -0.77
CA LEU A 31 -7.31 9.63 -1.71
C LEU A 31 -6.34 8.81 -2.57
N ALA A 32 -5.65 7.83 -1.99
CA ALA A 32 -4.79 6.91 -2.73
C ALA A 32 -5.59 6.06 -3.74
N ARG A 33 -6.80 5.61 -3.38
CA ARG A 33 -7.70 4.91 -4.30
C ARG A 33 -8.16 5.83 -5.43
N GLU A 34 -8.56 7.06 -5.13
CA GLU A 34 -8.95 8.04 -6.14
C GLU A 34 -7.81 8.34 -7.11
N ALA A 35 -6.57 8.47 -6.61
CA ALA A 35 -5.38 8.64 -7.44
C ALA A 35 -5.12 7.39 -8.32
N HIS A 36 -5.24 6.19 -7.75
CA HIS A 36 -5.14 4.93 -8.48
C HIS A 36 -6.16 4.88 -9.64
N ASP A 37 -7.44 5.13 -9.36
CA ASP A 37 -8.52 4.99 -10.33
C ASP A 37 -8.37 5.98 -11.50
N LYS A 38 -7.77 7.15 -11.24
CA LYS A 38 -7.48 8.17 -12.27
C LYS A 38 -6.25 7.86 -13.11
N VAL A 39 -5.21 7.26 -12.53
CA VAL A 39 -3.89 7.16 -13.17
C VAL A 39 -3.59 5.75 -13.67
N ASN A 40 -3.91 4.73 -12.89
CA ASN A 40 -3.53 3.34 -13.18
C ASN A 40 -4.08 2.81 -14.52
N PRO A 41 -5.28 3.16 -15.00
CA PRO A 41 -5.75 2.77 -16.33
C PRO A 41 -4.83 3.19 -17.48
N HIS A 42 -3.96 4.19 -17.27
CA HIS A 42 -3.04 4.71 -18.28
C HIS A 42 -1.64 4.11 -18.21
N ILE A 43 -1.20 3.63 -17.03
CA ILE A 43 0.18 3.19 -16.80
C ILE A 43 0.31 1.74 -16.37
N ASN A 44 -0.77 1.10 -15.93
CA ASN A 44 -0.82 -0.30 -15.50
C ASN A 44 0.27 -0.65 -14.46
N ALA A 45 0.44 0.21 -13.46
CA ALA A 45 1.48 0.09 -12.44
C ALA A 45 1.03 -0.68 -11.20
N VAL A 46 -0.27 -0.75 -10.93
CA VAL A 46 -0.87 -1.46 -9.79
C VAL A 46 -1.65 -2.65 -10.31
N VAL A 47 -1.26 -3.87 -9.92
CA VAL A 47 -1.91 -5.12 -10.36
C VAL A 47 -3.08 -5.51 -9.46
N GLU A 48 -3.09 -5.02 -8.22
CA GLU A 48 -4.20 -5.20 -7.28
C GLU A 48 -4.20 -4.04 -6.29
N PHE A 49 -5.31 -3.31 -6.23
CA PHE A 49 -5.63 -2.47 -5.09
C PHE A 49 -6.55 -3.29 -4.18
N TYR A 50 -6.20 -3.44 -2.91
CA TYR A 50 -6.92 -4.33 -2.00
C TYR A 50 -8.37 -3.88 -1.79
N GLU A 51 -9.31 -4.82 -1.88
CA GLU A 51 -10.72 -4.58 -1.58
C GLU A 51 -10.91 -4.13 -0.12
N ASP A 52 -10.15 -4.73 0.78
CA ASP A 52 -10.18 -4.45 2.22
C ASP A 52 -9.21 -3.33 2.65
N ALA A 53 -8.70 -2.51 1.72
CA ALA A 53 -7.73 -1.44 2.03
C ALA A 53 -8.20 -0.47 3.14
N GLU A 54 -9.51 -0.21 3.24
CA GLU A 54 -10.10 0.65 4.27
C GLU A 54 -10.27 -0.03 5.64
N THR A 55 -10.21 -1.36 5.69
CA THR A 55 -10.36 -2.16 6.91
C THR A 55 -9.09 -2.90 7.31
N VAL A 56 -8.08 -2.94 6.45
CA VAL A 56 -6.80 -3.60 6.73
C VAL A 56 -6.25 -3.08 8.05
N ALA A 57 -5.78 -3.99 8.90
CA ALA A 57 -5.18 -3.58 10.17
C ALA A 57 -3.89 -2.79 9.88
N GLY A 58 -3.92 -1.49 10.16
CA GLY A 58 -2.71 -0.71 10.38
C GLY A 58 -2.31 -0.83 11.84
N ALA A 59 -1.02 -0.70 12.16
CA ALA A 59 -0.64 -0.49 13.55
C ALA A 59 -1.22 0.85 14.03
N ASN A 60 -1.82 0.85 15.22
CA ASN A 60 -2.21 2.07 15.90
C ASN A 60 -0.93 2.75 16.40
N GLY A 61 -0.44 3.76 15.68
CA GLY A 61 0.82 4.46 15.90
C GLY A 61 1.91 4.17 14.86
N GLY A 62 3.15 4.49 15.23
CA GLY A 62 4.33 4.40 14.35
C GLY A 62 4.65 5.72 13.63
N ILE A 63 5.88 5.84 13.12
CA ILE A 63 6.37 7.07 12.45
C ILE A 63 5.65 7.37 11.13
N PHE A 64 5.02 6.37 10.52
CA PHE A 64 4.23 6.48 9.29
C PHE A 64 2.76 6.14 9.53
N HIS A 65 2.25 6.42 10.73
CA HIS A 65 0.90 6.04 11.14
C HIS A 65 -0.15 6.38 10.07
N GLY A 66 -0.76 5.35 9.48
CA GLY A 66 -1.86 5.49 8.54
C GLY A 66 -1.49 5.87 7.12
N VAL A 67 -0.19 5.98 6.79
CA VAL A 67 0.28 6.33 5.45
C VAL A 67 0.03 5.15 4.48
N PRO A 68 -0.66 5.37 3.34
CA PRO A 68 -0.88 4.33 2.33
C PRO A 68 0.44 3.85 1.71
N PHE A 69 0.58 2.54 1.54
CA PHE A 69 1.77 1.89 1.01
C PHE A 69 1.39 0.82 -0.02
N LEU A 70 2.12 0.77 -1.13
CA LEU A 70 2.00 -0.30 -2.12
C LEU A 70 3.26 -1.15 -2.05
N ARG A 71 3.12 -2.46 -1.94
CA ARG A 71 4.27 -3.38 -2.02
C ARG A 71 4.51 -3.83 -3.45
N LYS A 72 5.75 -4.19 -3.78
CA LYS A 72 6.03 -4.82 -5.08
C LYS A 72 5.45 -6.24 -5.10
N ASP A 73 4.97 -6.72 -6.25
CA ASP A 73 4.49 -8.11 -6.44
C ASP A 73 5.64 -9.15 -6.51
N ALA A 74 6.83 -8.79 -6.07
CA ALA A 74 7.99 -9.67 -5.93
C ALA A 74 8.83 -9.22 -4.73
N GLY A 75 9.58 -10.15 -4.14
CA GLY A 75 10.38 -9.88 -2.95
C GLY A 75 9.59 -10.09 -1.66
N GLU A 76 9.32 -9.02 -0.93
CA GLU A 76 8.81 -9.06 0.44
C GLU A 76 7.38 -9.59 0.53
N THR A 77 7.22 -10.69 1.26
CA THR A 77 5.95 -11.39 1.39
C THR A 77 5.03 -10.74 2.42
N GLU A 78 3.74 -10.72 2.09
CA GLU A 78 2.62 -10.35 2.97
C GLU A 78 1.71 -11.56 3.14
N ALA A 79 1.57 -12.06 4.37
CA ALA A 79 0.78 -13.24 4.69
C ALA A 79 -0.67 -13.12 4.19
N GLY A 80 -1.17 -14.18 3.55
CA GLY A 80 -2.52 -14.30 3.00
C GLY A 80 -2.74 -13.59 1.66
N ARG A 81 -1.81 -12.74 1.20
CA ARG A 81 -1.94 -11.98 -0.05
C ARG A 81 -1.25 -12.68 -1.22
N LEU A 82 -1.70 -12.34 -2.43
CA LEU A 82 -1.13 -12.86 -3.66
C LEU A 82 0.28 -12.34 -3.89
N GLN A 83 1.17 -13.17 -4.42
CA GLN A 83 2.49 -12.75 -4.89
C GLN A 83 2.83 -13.54 -6.15
N GLU A 84 2.57 -12.94 -7.31
CA GLU A 84 2.59 -13.64 -8.60
C GLU A 84 3.83 -13.32 -9.43
N GLN A 85 4.69 -12.42 -8.97
CA GLN A 85 6.01 -12.10 -9.54
C GLN A 85 5.97 -11.79 -11.04
N GLY A 86 4.86 -11.24 -11.54
CA GLY A 86 4.65 -11.00 -12.97
C GLY A 86 4.71 -12.27 -13.85
N SER A 87 4.63 -13.47 -13.26
CA SER A 87 4.82 -14.74 -13.95
C SER A 87 3.58 -15.65 -13.84
N ARG A 88 3.23 -16.30 -14.94
CA ARG A 88 2.19 -17.34 -14.95
C ARG A 88 2.54 -18.53 -14.05
N LEU A 89 3.83 -18.76 -13.78
CA LEU A 89 4.28 -19.84 -12.90
C LEU A 89 3.77 -19.66 -11.46
N PHE A 90 3.63 -18.41 -11.00
CA PHE A 90 3.21 -18.07 -9.65
C PHE A 90 1.75 -17.61 -9.58
N GLN A 91 0.98 -17.78 -10.64
CA GLN A 91 -0.43 -17.38 -10.66
C GLN A 91 -1.20 -18.04 -9.51
N GLY A 92 -1.88 -17.22 -8.71
CA GLY A 92 -2.61 -17.68 -7.52
C GLY A 92 -1.75 -18.02 -6.30
N CYS A 93 -0.43 -17.85 -6.36
CA CYS A 93 0.46 -18.07 -5.22
C CYS A 93 0.15 -17.06 -4.11
N ARG A 94 -0.02 -17.56 -2.87
CA ARG A 94 -0.23 -16.74 -1.68
C ARG A 94 0.88 -17.00 -0.69
N ALA A 95 1.43 -15.93 -0.13
CA ALA A 95 2.40 -16.07 0.94
C ALA A 95 1.72 -16.54 2.23
N GLU A 96 2.36 -17.45 2.95
CA GLU A 96 1.85 -17.93 4.24
C GLU A 96 2.33 -17.07 5.42
N ILE A 97 3.46 -16.38 5.26
CA ILE A 97 4.10 -15.60 6.32
C ILE A 97 4.49 -14.20 5.86
N ASP A 98 4.45 -13.25 6.79
CA ASP A 98 5.02 -11.93 6.60
C ASP A 98 6.56 -12.03 6.63
N SER A 99 7.21 -11.48 5.61
CA SER A 99 8.65 -11.26 5.63
C SER A 99 9.05 -10.29 6.77
N TYR A 100 10.31 -10.32 7.18
CA TYR A 100 10.80 -9.40 8.22
C TYR A 100 10.58 -7.93 7.87
N PHE A 101 10.79 -7.57 6.60
CA PHE A 101 10.50 -6.23 6.10
C PHE A 101 9.03 -5.89 6.30
N PHE A 102 8.12 -6.78 5.91
CA PHE A 102 6.69 -6.51 5.99
C PHE A 102 6.20 -6.36 7.43
N GLN A 103 6.72 -7.17 8.35
CA GLN A 103 6.49 -6.98 9.78
C GLN A 103 6.97 -5.61 10.27
N SER A 104 8.13 -5.16 9.79
CA SER A 104 8.70 -3.86 10.16
C SER A 104 7.91 -2.69 9.56
N ALA A 105 7.45 -2.82 8.31
CA ALA A 105 6.59 -1.85 7.64
C ALA A 105 5.24 -1.70 8.36
N ARG A 106 4.61 -2.82 8.76
CA ARG A 106 3.38 -2.75 9.59
C ARG A 106 3.64 -2.07 10.93
N LYS A 107 4.73 -2.42 11.63
CA LYS A 107 5.12 -1.82 12.93
C LYS A 107 5.43 -0.33 12.83
N SER A 108 5.93 0.15 11.69
CA SER A 108 6.18 1.57 11.47
C SER A 108 4.91 2.39 11.25
N GLY A 109 3.75 1.73 11.08
CA GLY A 109 2.46 2.38 10.89
C GLY A 109 1.99 2.44 9.44
N LEU A 110 2.80 1.95 8.48
CA LEU A 110 2.41 1.89 7.08
C LEU A 110 1.18 1.00 6.90
N ARG A 111 0.30 1.44 6.00
CA ARG A 111 -0.95 0.78 5.69
C ARG A 111 -0.86 0.23 4.27
N THR A 112 -0.58 -1.07 4.14
CA THR A 112 -0.46 -1.68 2.80
C THR A 112 -1.83 -1.81 2.15
N ILE A 113 -1.99 -1.18 0.99
CA ILE A 113 -3.27 -1.01 0.29
C ILE A 113 -3.33 -1.75 -1.04
N GLY A 114 -2.27 -2.45 -1.43
CA GLY A 114 -2.21 -3.15 -2.70
C GLY A 114 -0.79 -3.56 -3.10
N ARG A 115 -0.67 -4.05 -4.33
CA ARG A 115 0.59 -4.48 -4.93
C ARG A 115 0.82 -3.91 -6.33
N THR A 116 2.07 -3.58 -6.63
CA THR A 116 2.51 -3.03 -7.92
C THR A 116 3.03 -4.09 -8.87
N ALA A 117 2.93 -3.79 -10.17
CA ALA A 117 3.47 -4.62 -11.24
C ALA A 117 4.99 -4.76 -11.15
N THR A 118 5.50 -5.85 -11.70
CA THR A 118 6.92 -6.15 -11.83
C THR A 118 7.17 -6.84 -13.16
N PRO A 119 8.35 -6.67 -13.79
CA PRO A 119 8.82 -7.62 -14.78
C PRO A 119 8.83 -9.04 -14.20
N GLU A 120 8.67 -10.03 -15.08
CA GLU A 120 8.66 -11.43 -14.70
C GLU A 120 9.92 -11.79 -13.90
N LEU A 121 9.72 -12.26 -12.65
CA LEU A 121 10.76 -12.68 -11.70
C LEU A 121 11.71 -11.59 -11.20
N GLY A 122 11.42 -10.29 -11.43
CA GLY A 122 12.14 -9.17 -10.81
C GLY A 122 12.79 -8.22 -11.80
#